data_AF-M7AW28-F1
#
_entry.id   AF-M7AW28-F1
#
_cell.length_a   1.000
_cell.length_b   1.000
_cell.length_c   1.000
_cell.angle_alpha   90.00
_cell.angle_beta   90.00
_cell.angle_gamma   90.00
#
_symmetry.space_group_name_H-M   'P 1'
#
loop_
_entity.id
_entity.type
_entity.pdbx_description
1 polymer ?
#
loop_
_entity_poly.entity_id
_entity_poly.type
_entity_poly.pdbx_seq_one_letter_code
_entity_poly.pdbx_strand_id
1 'polypeptide(L)'
;LDRDIAHPSLEEEKRKHKKKRLVQSPNSYFMDVKCPGCYKITTVFSHAQTVVLCVGCSTVLCQPTGGKARLTEGREAELLSSAVAPASVLEIHFGATFVFKVLSKGGGTLLQNQI
;
A
#
# COMPACT_ATOMS: atom_id res chain seq x y z
N LEU A 1 20.84 -18.91 29.58
CA LEU A 1 20.45 -19.18 28.17
C LEU A 1 20.17 -17.81 27.58
N ASP A 2 21.22 -17.18 27.07
CA ASP A 2 21.20 -15.78 26.68
C ASP A 2 20.64 -15.69 25.26
N ARG A 3 19.57 -14.91 25.08
CA ARG A 3 19.03 -14.59 23.76
C ARG A 3 19.82 -13.42 23.20
N ASP A 4 20.38 -13.59 22.01
CA ASP A 4 21.03 -12.50 21.28
C ASP A 4 19.98 -11.45 20.88
N ILE A 5 20.10 -10.26 21.48
CA ILE A 5 19.20 -9.12 21.24
C ILE A 5 19.55 -8.42 19.93
N ALA A 6 20.82 -8.47 19.51
CA ALA A 6 21.31 -7.76 18.35
C ALA A 6 20.99 -8.47 17.03
N HIS A 7 20.86 -9.81 17.06
CA HIS A 7 20.59 -10.62 15.87
C HIS A 7 19.39 -11.57 16.10
N PRO A 8 18.17 -11.03 16.25
CA PRO A 8 16.98 -11.85 16.37
C PRO A 8 16.69 -12.58 15.06
N SER A 9 16.07 -13.77 15.15
CA SER A 9 15.61 -14.47 13.95
C SER A 9 14.43 -13.75 13.28
N LEU A 10 14.28 -13.90 11.96
CA LEU A 10 13.18 -13.29 11.19
C LEU A 10 11.79 -13.67 11.73
N GLU A 11 11.64 -14.90 12.21
CA GLU A 11 10.39 -15.39 12.79
C GLU A 11 10.06 -14.70 14.12
N GLU A 12 11.08 -14.40 14.94
CA GLU A 12 10.89 -13.65 16.18
C GLU A 12 10.55 -12.18 15.90
N GLU A 13 11.13 -11.56 14.87
CA GLU A 13 10.81 -10.19 14.48
C GLU A 13 9.38 -10.03 13.93
N LYS A 14 8.90 -11.01 13.16
CA LYS A 14 7.52 -11.02 12.62
C LYS A 14 6.47 -11.09 13.72
N ARG A 15 6.76 -11.84 14.80
CA ARG A 15 5.88 -11.97 15.98
C ARG A 15 5.83 -10.71 16.84
N LYS A 16 6.88 -9.88 16.80
CA LYS A 16 6.91 -8.60 17.54
C LYS A 16 5.94 -7.59 16.93
N HIS A 17 5.34 -6.78 17.79
CA HIS A 17 4.56 -5.61 17.37
C HIS A 17 5.44 -4.64 16.56
N LYS A 18 4.87 -3.97 15.54
CA LYS A 18 5.61 -3.10 14.59
C LYS A 18 6.53 -2.05 15.23
N LYS A 19 6.17 -1.49 16.40
CA LYS A 19 7.00 -0.54 17.16
C LYS A 19 8.08 -1.18 18.05
N LYS A 20 7.97 -2.48 18.31
CA LYS A 20 8.87 -3.26 19.21
C LYS A 20 9.87 -4.13 18.44
N ARG A 21 9.91 -4.02 17.12
CA ARG A 21 10.95 -4.65 16.28
C ARG A 21 12.28 -3.93 16.47
N LEU A 22 13.38 -4.60 16.11
CA LEU A 22 14.72 -4.01 16.15
C LEU A 22 14.75 -2.72 15.29
N VAL A 23 14.16 -2.81 14.09
CA VAL A 23 13.90 -1.67 13.22
C VAL A 23 12.39 -1.49 13.08
N GLN A 24 11.91 -0.27 13.34
CA GLN A 24 10.50 0.05 13.21
C GLN A 24 10.10 0.14 11.73
N SER A 25 9.17 -0.70 11.30
CA SER A 25 8.63 -0.70 9.95
C SER A 25 7.10 -0.88 9.97
N PRO A 26 6.37 -0.21 9.06
CA PRO A 26 4.93 -0.39 8.94
C PRO A 26 4.59 -1.79 8.40
N ASN A 27 3.42 -2.33 8.79
CA ASN A 27 2.88 -3.58 8.22
C ASN A 27 1.99 -3.33 6.98
N SER A 28 1.80 -2.08 6.59
CA SER A 28 1.01 -1.67 5.44
C SER A 28 1.84 -1.63 4.16
N TYR A 29 1.20 -1.80 3.02
CA TYR A 29 1.84 -1.91 1.71
C TYR A 29 0.91 -1.34 0.63
N PHE A 30 1.48 -1.01 -0.53
CA PHE A 30 0.74 -0.71 -1.75
C PHE A 30 0.66 -1.97 -2.60
N MET A 31 -0.45 -2.15 -3.30
CA MET A 31 -0.68 -3.29 -4.19
C MET A 31 -1.32 -2.81 -5.49
N ASP A 32 -1.06 -3.53 -6.56
CA ASP A 32 -1.66 -3.26 -7.85
C ASP A 32 -2.87 -4.15 -8.04
N VAL A 33 -4.04 -3.54 -8.20
CA VAL A 33 -5.29 -4.25 -8.42
C VAL A 33 -5.70 -4.10 -9.87
N LYS A 34 -5.83 -5.23 -10.55
CA LYS A 34 -6.33 -5.29 -11.92
C LYS A 34 -7.85 -5.39 -11.91
N CYS A 35 -8.51 -4.52 -12.67
CA CYS A 35 -9.95 -4.57 -12.80
C CYS A 35 -10.37 -5.56 -13.91
N PRO A 36 -11.35 -6.45 -13.65
CA PRO A 36 -11.80 -7.44 -14.64
C PRO A 36 -12.55 -6.82 -15.84
N GLY A 37 -13.10 -5.60 -15.70
CA GLY A 37 -13.83 -4.93 -16.77
C GLY A 37 -12.95 -4.01 -17.63
N CYS A 38 -12.19 -3.11 -16.98
CA CYS A 38 -11.38 -2.10 -17.67
C CYS A 38 -9.96 -2.59 -18.03
N TYR A 39 -9.50 -3.74 -17.48
CA TYR A 39 -8.11 -4.25 -17.53
C TYR A 39 -7.02 -3.25 -17.10
N LYS A 40 -7.42 -2.06 -16.62
CA LYS A 40 -6.53 -1.07 -16.06
C LYS A 40 -6.06 -1.51 -14.68
N ILE A 41 -4.80 -1.22 -14.41
CA ILE A 41 -4.17 -1.44 -13.12
C ILE A 41 -4.35 -0.18 -12.30
N THR A 42 -4.72 -0.32 -11.03
CA THR A 42 -4.83 0.78 -10.08
C THR A 42 -4.06 0.42 -8.82
N THR A 43 -3.15 1.32 -8.41
CA THR A 43 -2.38 1.20 -7.17
C THR A 43 -3.31 1.49 -5.98
N VAL A 44 -3.45 0.53 -5.06
CA VAL A 44 -4.32 0.62 -3.88
C VAL A 44 -3.49 0.44 -2.60
N PHE A 45 -3.81 1.23 -1.57
CA PHE A 45 -3.21 1.07 -0.25
C PHE A 45 -3.90 -0.06 0.53
N SER A 46 -3.12 -0.90 1.22
CA SER A 46 -3.66 -2.11 1.88
C SER A 46 -4.63 -1.84 3.03
N HIS A 47 -4.60 -0.65 3.63
CA HIS A 47 -5.54 -0.22 4.68
C HIS A 47 -6.31 1.02 4.22
N ALA A 48 -6.76 1.05 2.96
CA ALA A 48 -7.56 2.15 2.42
C ALA A 48 -8.77 2.44 3.31
N GLN A 49 -8.97 3.71 3.65
CA GLN A 49 -10.08 4.20 4.49
C GLN A 49 -11.30 4.64 3.67
N THR A 50 -11.13 4.76 2.35
CA THR A 50 -12.18 5.17 1.42
C THR A 50 -12.45 4.06 0.41
N VAL A 51 -13.63 4.10 -0.20
CA VAL A 51 -13.97 3.22 -1.32
C VAL A 51 -13.11 3.62 -2.52
N VAL A 52 -12.37 2.67 -3.09
CA VAL A 52 -11.52 2.91 -4.26
C VAL A 52 -12.23 2.42 -5.52
N LEU A 53 -12.26 3.23 -6.58
CA LEU A 53 -12.95 2.94 -7.84
C LEU A 53 -11.93 2.79 -8.99
N CYS A 54 -12.21 1.95 -10.01
CA CYS A 54 -11.40 1.96 -11.26
C CYS A 54 -11.58 3.33 -11.94
N VAL A 55 -10.48 3.95 -12.35
CA VAL A 55 -10.48 5.23 -13.10
C VAL A 55 -11.21 5.14 -14.44
N GLY A 56 -11.26 3.94 -15.06
CA GLY A 56 -11.86 3.73 -16.38
C GLY A 56 -13.35 3.36 -16.37
N CYS A 57 -13.80 2.50 -15.45
CA CYS A 57 -15.16 1.96 -15.45
C CYS A 57 -15.94 2.23 -14.15
N SER A 58 -15.39 3.05 -13.24
CA SER A 58 -16.00 3.44 -11.96
C SER A 58 -16.43 2.27 -11.07
N THR A 59 -15.93 1.06 -11.33
CA THR A 59 -16.28 -0.13 -10.54
C THR A 59 -15.48 -0.17 -9.24
N VAL A 60 -16.14 -0.46 -8.12
CA VAL A 60 -15.55 -0.55 -6.78
C VAL A 60 -14.46 -1.62 -6.72
N LEU A 61 -13.20 -1.24 -6.50
CA LEU A 61 -12.02 -2.12 -6.37
C LEU A 61 -11.91 -2.72 -4.96
N CYS A 62 -12.07 -1.89 -3.95
CA CYS A 62 -12.04 -2.31 -2.56
C CYS A 62 -13.00 -1.49 -1.70
N GLN A 63 -13.45 -2.10 -0.63
CA GLN A 63 -14.22 -1.45 0.44
C GLN A 63 -13.33 -1.27 1.67
N PRO A 64 -13.39 -0.10 2.33
CA PRO A 64 -12.65 0.14 3.56
C PRO A 64 -13.19 -0.74 4.68
N THR A 65 -12.31 -1.20 5.55
CA THR A 65 -12.65 -1.92 6.79
C THR A 65 -11.84 -1.34 7.95
N GLY A 66 -12.06 -1.82 9.17
CA GLY A 66 -11.21 -1.44 10.32
C GLY A 66 -9.76 -1.91 10.24
N GLY A 67 -9.41 -2.75 9.25
CA GLY A 67 -8.07 -3.29 9.05
C GLY A 67 -7.65 -3.22 7.59
N LYS A 68 -7.35 -4.39 7.01
CA LYS A 68 -7.03 -4.47 5.58
C LYS A 68 -8.29 -4.24 4.75
N ALA A 69 -8.18 -3.44 3.69
CA ALA A 69 -9.28 -3.17 2.77
C ALA A 69 -9.77 -4.49 2.15
N ARG A 70 -11.09 -4.63 2.02
CA ARG A 70 -11.72 -5.81 1.43
C ARG A 70 -11.77 -5.62 -0.09
N LEU A 71 -11.04 -6.45 -0.83
CA LEU A 71 -11.11 -6.47 -2.29
C LEU A 71 -12.45 -7.08 -2.75
N THR A 72 -12.99 -6.55 -3.85
CA THR A 72 -14.16 -7.15 -4.50
C THR A 72 -13.75 -8.48 -5.14
N GLU A 73 -14.64 -9.49 -5.08
CA GLU A 73 -14.43 -10.82 -5.66
C GLU A 73 -14.10 -10.73 -7.16
N GLY A 74 -13.18 -11.58 -7.63
CA GLY A 74 -12.78 -11.65 -9.04
C GLY A 74 -11.73 -10.61 -9.47
N ARG A 75 -10.94 -10.05 -8.56
CA ARG A 75 -9.83 -9.13 -8.88
C ARG A 75 -8.48 -9.74 -8.53
N GLU A 76 -7.55 -9.68 -9.47
CA GLU A 76 -6.16 -10.05 -9.26
C GLU A 76 -5.44 -8.89 -8.56
N ALA A 77 -4.82 -9.17 -7.42
CA ALA A 77 -3.99 -8.23 -6.69
C ALA A 77 -2.56 -8.75 -6.64
N GLU A 78 -1.63 -8.01 -7.23
CA GLU A 78 -0.21 -8.30 -7.15
C GLU A 78 0.43 -7.44 -6.06
N LEU A 79 1.15 -8.08 -5.14
CA LEU A 79 1.95 -7.35 -4.16
C LEU A 79 3.13 -6.72 -4.89
N LEU A 80 3.25 -5.40 -4.81
CA LEU A 80 4.45 -4.69 -5.25
C LEU A 80 5.62 -5.09 -4.33
N SER A 81 6.25 -6.23 -4.65
CA SER A 81 7.44 -6.73 -3.97
C SER A 81 8.67 -6.02 -4.52
N SER A 82 8.80 -4.71 -4.27
CA SER A 82 10.06 -3.97 -4.48
C SER A 82 10.73 -4.02 -5.89
N ALA A 83 10.10 -4.60 -6.91
CA ALA A 83 10.65 -4.76 -8.26
C ALA A 83 9.92 -3.87 -9.29
N VAL A 84 10.43 -2.64 -9.44
CA VAL A 84 10.58 -1.81 -10.66
C VAL A 84 9.56 -1.91 -11.83
N ALA A 85 8.67 -0.90 -11.90
CA ALA A 85 8.28 0.01 -13.04
C ALA A 85 7.48 -0.48 -14.29
N PRO A 86 6.85 0.40 -15.13
CA PRO A 86 6.62 1.87 -15.02
C PRO A 86 5.17 2.38 -15.32
N ALA A 87 4.97 3.68 -15.07
CA ALA A 87 4.06 4.60 -15.77
C ALA A 87 2.54 4.50 -15.55
N SER A 88 2.07 4.99 -14.40
CA SER A 88 0.95 5.93 -14.42
C SER A 88 1.03 6.83 -13.20
N VAL A 89 1.29 8.11 -13.47
CA VAL A 89 1.12 9.20 -12.50
C VAL A 89 -0.36 9.22 -12.15
N LEU A 90 -0.75 8.60 -11.05
CA LEU A 90 -2.13 8.67 -10.59
C LEU A 90 -2.24 9.86 -9.64
N GLU A 91 -2.67 10.99 -10.19
CA GLU A 91 -3.04 12.17 -9.39
C GLU A 91 -4.38 11.86 -8.72
N ILE A 92 -4.34 11.50 -7.44
CA ILE A 92 -5.56 11.28 -6.65
C ILE A 92 -5.98 12.62 -6.06
N HIS A 93 -7.01 13.24 -6.65
CA HIS A 93 -7.64 14.45 -6.12
C HIS A 93 -8.64 14.08 -5.03
N PHE A 94 -8.34 14.42 -3.76
CA PHE A 94 -9.33 14.44 -2.69
C PHE A 94 -9.74 15.88 -2.38
N GLY A 95 -10.73 16.40 -3.13
CA GLY A 95 -11.29 17.74 -2.92
C GLY A 95 -10.32 18.89 -3.20
N ALA A 96 -10.69 20.12 -2.80
CA ALA A 96 -10.03 21.36 -3.23
C ALA A 96 -8.65 21.62 -2.60
N THR A 97 -8.13 20.78 -1.69
CA THR A 97 -6.93 21.13 -0.91
C THR A 97 -5.99 19.99 -0.52
N PHE A 98 -6.25 18.71 -0.82
CA PHE A 98 -5.34 17.61 -0.42
C PHE A 98 -4.73 16.88 -1.62
N VAL A 99 -3.47 17.20 -1.94
CA VAL A 99 -2.68 16.56 -2.99
C VAL A 99 -1.68 15.60 -2.34
N PHE A 100 -1.97 14.30 -2.31
CA PHE A 100 -0.95 13.30 -2.00
C PHE A 100 -0.07 13.11 -3.23
N LYS A 101 1.02 13.88 -3.30
CA LYS A 101 2.04 13.68 -4.35
C LYS A 101 2.96 12.54 -3.93
N VAL A 102 2.65 11.31 -4.37
CA VAL A 102 3.62 10.20 -4.28
C VAL A 102 4.69 10.45 -5.35
N LEU A 103 5.67 11.28 -5.02
CA LEU A 103 6.88 11.47 -5.82
C LEU A 103 7.79 10.27 -5.59
N SER A 104 7.70 9.28 -6.49
CA SER A 104 8.82 8.36 -6.67
C SER A 104 9.88 9.08 -7.49
N LYS A 105 10.74 9.85 -6.81
CA LYS A 105 12.09 10.13 -7.33
C LYS A 105 12.99 9.05 -6.75
N GLY A 106 13.79 8.43 -7.60
CA GLY A 106 14.66 7.32 -7.23
C GLY A 106 15.36 7.55 -5.89
N GLY A 107 15.33 6.52 -5.05
CA GLY A 107 16.03 6.54 -3.75
C GLY A 107 15.22 7.12 -2.60
N GLY A 108 13.97 6.70 -2.42
CA GLY A 108 13.20 6.96 -1.21
C GLY A 108 11.76 7.36 -1.51
N THR A 109 10.80 6.61 -0.98
CA THR A 109 9.41 7.09 -0.87
C THR A 109 9.36 8.11 0.26
N LEU A 110 9.63 9.37 -0.07
CA LEU A 110 9.39 10.47 0.84
C LEU A 110 7.88 10.70 0.93
N LEU A 111 7.23 10.12 1.94
CA LEU A 111 5.94 10.62 2.41
C LEU A 111 6.19 11.97 3.07
N GLN A 112 6.21 13.05 2.28
CA GLN A 112 6.03 14.38 2.85
C GLN A 112 4.53 14.62 3.02
N ASN A 113 4.09 14.64 4.27
CA ASN A 113 2.92 15.44 4.64
C ASN A 113 3.29 16.90 4.36
N GLN A 114 2.68 17.52 3.35
CA GLN A 114 2.58 18.98 3.36
C GLN A 114 1.23 19.35 3.96
N ILE A 115 1.31 20.11 5.04
CA ILE A 115 0.25 21.04 5.47
C ILE A 115 0.18 22.15 4.43
#